data_AF-A0A0M3LFK3-F1
#
_entry.id   AF-A0A0M3LFK3-F1
#
_cell.length_a   1.000
_cell.length_b   1.000
_cell.length_c   1.000
_cell.angle_alpha   90.00
_cell.angle_beta   90.00
_cell.angle_gamma   90.00
#
_symmetry.space_group_name_H-M   'P 1'
#
loop_
_entity.id
_entity.type
_entity.pdbx_description
1 polymer ?
#
loop_
_entity_poly.entity_id
_entity_poly.type
_entity_poly.pdbx_seq_one_letter_code
_entity_poly.pdbx_strand_id
1 'polypeptide(L)'
;ELSKRDSKLYSMDPWVTSKPLPEYLQNKVVADSIFIVIHKGTTTQTMKVSVEETPEMILQRFLEKMSKKKLLLDIPEEYNELDFVLRVCGREEYIIGNTPMKDFHWIRHCLKNGEEIHLVLEAPPDPAQDEVDKEEWPLVDDCTGVTGYQEQLTIKGKDHEKVFTISLWDCTRNFRVKVIGVDIPVLPKNTELTVFVEANIQHGQQLLAQQRTPSKPFVEEVLWNVWLDFDIKIKDLPKGALLNLQIYCGKTLPQSTKTHIQPRDSVTVDTKCKNQLLYYVNLLLIDHRFLLRQGEYVLHMWKIPGKG
;
A
#
# COMPACT_ATOMS: atom_id res chain seq x y z
N GLU A 1 -5.53 -17.49 -1.38
CA GLU A 1 -4.61 -17.48 -0.21
C GLU A 1 -5.17 -18.32 0.92
N LEU A 2 -6.38 -18.00 1.42
CA LEU A 2 -7.11 -18.79 2.42
C LEU A 2 -7.24 -20.29 2.08
N SER A 3 -7.43 -20.64 0.80
CA SER A 3 -7.57 -22.04 0.36
C SER A 3 -6.27 -22.84 0.27
N LYS A 4 -5.10 -22.20 0.35
CA LYS A 4 -3.79 -22.84 0.17
C LYS A 4 -2.90 -22.77 1.41
N ARG A 5 -3.33 -22.06 2.46
CA ARG A 5 -2.56 -21.95 3.71
C ARG A 5 -2.60 -23.28 4.46
N ASP A 6 -1.52 -23.61 5.14
CA ASP A 6 -1.51 -24.69 6.12
C ASP A 6 -2.27 -24.20 7.37
N SER A 7 -3.32 -24.91 7.75
CA SER A 7 -4.20 -24.48 8.84
C SER A 7 -3.52 -24.54 10.21
N LYS A 8 -2.61 -25.50 10.41
CA LYS A 8 -1.87 -25.70 11.66
C LYS A 8 -0.80 -24.62 11.83
N LEU A 9 -0.06 -24.31 10.77
CA LEU A 9 0.93 -23.22 10.80
C LEU A 9 0.25 -21.86 10.89
N TYR A 10 -0.93 -21.68 10.31
CA TYR A 10 -1.66 -20.42 10.42
C TYR A 10 -2.15 -20.16 11.85
N SER A 11 -2.66 -21.18 12.56
CA SER A 11 -3.18 -21.00 13.92
C SER A 11 -2.09 -20.77 14.98
N MET A 12 -0.85 -21.18 14.69
CA MET A 12 0.28 -21.08 15.63
C MET A 12 1.38 -20.10 15.20
N ASP A 13 1.41 -19.70 13.94
CA ASP A 13 2.34 -18.76 13.29
C ASP A 13 3.75 -18.70 13.94
N PRO A 14 4.57 -19.75 13.78
CA PRO A 14 5.86 -19.85 14.46
C PRO A 14 6.78 -18.68 14.08
N TRP A 15 7.16 -17.86 15.07
CA TRP A 15 7.96 -16.66 14.82
C TRP A 15 9.45 -16.99 14.69
N VAL A 16 9.88 -17.24 13.45
CA VAL A 16 11.22 -17.76 13.12
C VAL A 16 12.01 -16.84 12.20
N THR A 17 13.31 -17.08 12.10
CA THR A 17 14.21 -16.40 11.16
C THR A 17 15.10 -17.37 10.40
N SER A 18 15.34 -17.08 9.11
CA SER A 18 16.30 -17.81 8.27
C SER A 18 17.73 -17.27 8.36
N LYS A 19 17.97 -16.20 9.14
CA LYS A 19 19.29 -15.59 9.29
C LYS A 19 20.16 -16.44 10.21
N PRO A 20 21.47 -16.59 9.96
CA PRO A 20 22.35 -17.29 10.87
C PRO A 20 22.36 -16.65 12.26
N LEU A 21 22.71 -17.42 13.29
CA LEU A 21 22.84 -16.91 14.65
C LEU A 21 24.01 -15.90 14.69
N PRO A 22 23.80 -14.63 15.07
CA PRO A 22 24.88 -13.65 15.14
C PRO A 22 25.96 -14.04 16.15
N GLU A 23 27.21 -13.65 15.88
CA GLU A 23 28.39 -13.99 16.71
C GLU A 23 28.22 -13.62 18.19
N TYR A 24 27.63 -12.45 18.49
CA TYR A 24 27.38 -12.03 19.86
C TYR A 24 26.36 -12.90 20.62
N LEU A 25 25.52 -13.67 19.91
CA LEU A 25 24.64 -14.68 20.52
C LEU A 25 25.30 -16.06 20.56
N GLN A 26 26.12 -16.41 19.57
CA GLN A 26 26.90 -17.66 19.59
C GLN A 26 27.77 -17.76 20.84
N ASN A 27 28.41 -16.65 21.23
CA ASN A 27 29.23 -16.57 22.45
C ASN A 27 28.46 -16.82 23.75
N LYS A 28 27.12 -16.75 23.72
CA LYS A 28 26.26 -17.03 24.88
C LYS A 28 25.78 -18.49 24.94
N VAL A 29 25.99 -19.26 23.88
CA VAL A 29 25.63 -20.68 23.82
C VAL A 29 26.84 -21.49 24.29
N VAL A 30 26.67 -22.29 25.35
CA VAL A 30 27.75 -23.11 25.91
C VAL A 30 27.66 -24.52 25.35
N ALA A 31 28.69 -24.96 24.63
CA ALA A 31 28.76 -26.30 24.01
C ALA A 31 27.52 -26.61 23.15
N ASP A 32 27.12 -25.64 22.32
CA ASP A 32 26.00 -25.76 21.39
C ASP A 32 24.65 -26.14 22.04
N SER A 33 24.52 -25.85 23.34
CA SER A 33 23.36 -26.25 24.14
C SER A 33 22.74 -25.07 24.88
N ILE A 34 21.43 -25.13 25.05
CA ILE A 34 20.62 -24.22 25.86
C ILE A 34 19.82 -25.00 26.90
N PHE A 35 19.42 -24.31 27.98
CA PHE A 35 18.52 -24.86 28.97
C PHE A 35 17.11 -24.31 28.73
N ILE A 36 16.14 -25.21 28.65
CA ILE A 36 14.73 -24.88 28.58
C ILE A 36 14.02 -25.44 29.81
N VAL A 37 13.02 -24.72 30.30
CA VAL A 37 12.16 -25.14 31.40
C VAL A 37 10.77 -25.37 30.83
N ILE A 38 10.33 -26.64 30.82
CA ILE A 38 9.00 -27.01 30.33
C ILE A 38 8.04 -27.13 31.51
N HIS A 39 6.89 -26.46 31.40
CA HIS A 39 5.82 -26.39 32.41
C HIS A 39 4.62 -27.20 31.92
N LYS A 40 4.03 -28.03 32.78
CA LYS A 40 2.72 -28.69 32.57
C LYS A 40 1.94 -28.62 33.87
N GLY A 41 0.89 -27.80 33.89
CA GLY A 41 0.17 -27.46 35.12
C GLY A 41 1.11 -26.84 36.15
N THR A 42 1.22 -27.46 37.32
CA THR A 42 2.14 -27.02 38.40
C THR A 42 3.53 -27.67 38.33
N THR A 43 3.73 -28.64 37.43
CA THR A 43 4.99 -29.38 37.33
C THR A 43 5.91 -28.71 36.33
N THR A 44 7.20 -28.60 36.70
CA THR A 44 8.24 -28.04 35.85
C THR A 44 9.38 -29.04 35.69
N GLN A 45 10.03 -29.02 34.52
CA GLN A 45 11.19 -29.86 34.25
C GLN A 45 12.17 -29.11 33.35
N THR A 46 13.38 -28.93 33.87
CA THR A 46 14.49 -28.36 33.10
C THR A 46 15.15 -29.42 32.22
N MET A 47 15.44 -29.07 30.97
CA MET A 47 16.14 -29.92 30.01
C MET A 47 17.27 -29.15 29.35
N LYS A 48 18.39 -29.83 29.15
CA LYS A 48 19.48 -29.35 28.30
C LYS A 48 19.23 -29.87 26.89
N VAL A 49 19.12 -28.96 25.93
CA VAL A 49 18.83 -29.26 24.52
C VAL A 49 19.90 -28.62 23.63
N SER A 50 20.26 -29.25 22.51
CA SER A 50 21.09 -28.60 21.51
C SER A 50 20.29 -27.50 20.79
N VAL A 51 20.98 -26.44 20.36
CA VAL A 51 20.34 -25.36 19.60
C VAL A 51 19.94 -25.75 18.18
N GLU A 52 20.47 -26.86 17.67
CA GLU A 52 20.12 -27.45 16.37
C GLU A 52 18.96 -28.45 16.46
N GLU A 53 18.52 -28.83 17.67
CA GLU A 53 17.34 -29.69 17.84
C GLU A 53 16.06 -28.95 17.43
N THR A 54 15.08 -29.71 16.94
CA THR A 54 13.75 -29.19 16.60
C THR A 54 12.77 -29.38 17.76
N PRO A 55 11.68 -28.59 17.83
CA PRO A 55 10.64 -28.76 18.84
C PRO A 55 10.07 -30.18 18.92
N GLU A 56 9.90 -30.86 17.79
CA GLU A 56 9.39 -32.24 17.72
C GLU A 56 10.34 -33.22 18.43
N MET A 57 11.65 -33.10 18.19
CA MET A 57 12.66 -33.93 18.87
C MET A 57 12.68 -33.68 20.38
N ILE A 58 12.52 -32.42 20.79
CA ILE A 58 12.50 -32.03 22.20
C ILE A 58 11.25 -32.59 22.90
N LEU A 59 10.09 -32.51 22.24
CA LEU A 59 8.83 -33.07 22.75
C LEU A 59 8.92 -34.59 22.93
N GLN A 60 9.44 -35.31 21.94
CA GLN A 60 9.64 -36.76 22.03
C GLN A 60 10.51 -37.12 23.24
N ARG A 61 11.68 -36.48 23.38
CA ARG A 61 12.60 -36.72 24.50
C ARG A 61 11.99 -36.36 25.85
N PHE A 62 11.21 -35.28 25.91
CA PHE A 62 10.50 -34.87 27.12
C PHE A 62 9.48 -35.94 27.54
N LEU A 63 8.66 -36.42 26.60
CA LEU A 63 7.64 -37.45 26.86
C LEU A 63 8.26 -38.79 27.24
N GLU A 64 9.35 -39.20 26.59
CA GLU A 64 10.11 -40.41 26.97
C GLU A 64 10.66 -40.31 28.40
N LYS A 65 11.26 -39.16 28.75
CA LYS A 65 11.76 -38.90 30.10
C LYS A 65 10.65 -38.85 31.15
N MET A 66 9.48 -38.35 30.77
CA MET A 66 8.31 -38.24 31.63
C MET A 66 7.39 -39.46 31.58
N SER A 67 7.71 -40.50 30.80
CA SER A 67 6.90 -41.74 30.66
C SER A 67 6.48 -42.35 32.00
N LYS A 68 7.42 -42.43 32.95
CA LYS A 68 7.17 -42.96 34.32
C LYS A 68 6.35 -42.02 35.21
N LYS A 69 6.16 -40.77 34.79
CA LYS A 69 5.45 -39.70 35.51
C LYS A 69 4.23 -39.19 34.73
N LYS A 70 3.80 -39.85 33.64
CA LYS A 70 2.66 -39.43 32.81
C LYS A 70 1.38 -39.23 33.66
N LEU A 71 1.13 -40.14 34.60
CA LEU A 71 0.02 -40.05 35.56
C LEU A 71 0.05 -38.79 36.43
N LEU A 72 1.24 -38.24 36.75
CA LEU A 72 1.39 -37.01 37.54
C LEU A 72 1.24 -35.74 36.70
N LEU A 73 1.38 -35.84 35.39
CA LEU A 73 1.30 -34.72 34.44
C LEU A 73 -0.08 -34.58 33.80
N ASP A 74 -1.00 -35.48 34.15
CA ASP A 74 -2.32 -35.60 33.51
C ASP A 74 -2.18 -35.73 31.99
N ILE A 75 -1.27 -36.61 31.56
CA ILE A 75 -1.04 -36.96 30.15
C ILE A 75 -1.49 -38.41 29.97
N PRO A 76 -2.56 -38.67 29.20
CA PRO A 76 -3.03 -40.03 28.96
C PRO A 76 -1.96 -40.84 28.19
N GLU A 77 -1.95 -42.16 28.38
CA GLU A 77 -0.93 -43.03 27.76
C GLU A 77 -1.02 -43.05 26.23
N GLU A 78 -2.22 -42.82 25.69
CA GLU A 78 -2.54 -42.79 24.25
C GLU A 78 -1.96 -41.58 23.52
N TYR A 79 -1.57 -40.52 24.24
CA TYR A 79 -1.09 -39.29 23.64
C TYR A 79 0.39 -39.38 23.24
N ASN A 80 0.69 -38.87 22.05
CA ASN A 80 2.02 -38.80 21.47
C ASN A 80 2.52 -37.35 21.36
N GLU A 81 3.71 -37.16 20.80
CA GLU A 81 4.35 -35.85 20.61
C GLU A 81 3.57 -34.90 19.68
N LEU A 82 2.71 -35.40 18.80
CA LEU A 82 1.90 -34.59 17.88
C LEU A 82 0.66 -33.98 18.55
N ASP A 83 0.25 -34.53 19.69
CA ASP A 83 -0.89 -34.06 20.49
C ASP A 83 -0.53 -32.87 21.39
N PHE A 84 0.74 -32.47 21.40
CA PHE A 84 1.24 -31.36 22.19
C PHE A 84 2.00 -30.33 21.36
N VAL A 85 2.02 -29.10 21.87
CA VAL A 85 2.87 -28.01 21.37
C VAL A 85 3.60 -27.36 22.54
N LEU A 86 4.76 -26.79 22.23
CA LEU A 86 5.47 -25.89 23.15
C LEU A 86 5.03 -24.46 22.88
N ARG A 87 4.42 -23.81 23.87
CA ARG A 87 4.10 -22.38 23.80
C ARG A 87 4.96 -21.60 24.77
N VAL A 88 5.30 -20.36 24.46
CA VAL A 88 6.05 -19.48 25.35
C VAL A 88 5.19 -19.12 26.58
N CYS A 89 5.76 -19.22 27.78
CA CYS A 89 5.01 -18.87 28.99
C CYS A 89 4.55 -17.41 28.97
N GLY A 90 3.24 -17.19 29.15
CA GLY A 90 2.63 -15.86 29.19
C GLY A 90 2.46 -15.19 27.82
N ARG A 91 2.63 -15.92 26.71
CA ARG A 91 2.47 -15.40 25.35
C ARG A 91 1.75 -16.40 24.46
N GLU A 92 1.01 -15.92 23.48
CA GLU A 92 0.47 -16.74 22.38
C GLU A 92 1.52 -16.84 21.27
N GLU A 93 2.69 -17.40 21.61
CA GLU A 93 3.79 -17.62 20.69
C GLU A 93 4.22 -19.08 20.78
N TYR A 94 4.21 -19.79 19.66
CA TYR A 94 4.40 -21.24 19.62
C TYR A 94 5.77 -21.61 19.02
N ILE A 95 6.39 -22.61 19.63
CA ILE A 95 7.68 -23.18 19.24
C ILE A 95 7.39 -24.55 18.61
N ILE A 96 7.18 -24.55 17.29
CA ILE A 96 6.65 -25.67 16.51
C ILE A 96 7.37 -25.76 15.15
N GLY A 97 7.37 -26.96 14.59
CA GLY A 97 7.75 -27.25 13.22
C GLY A 97 9.16 -27.80 13.13
N ASN A 98 9.60 -28.06 11.91
CA ASN A 98 10.93 -28.60 11.64
C ASN A 98 11.99 -27.49 11.56
N THR A 99 12.00 -26.62 12.58
CA THR A 99 12.89 -25.45 12.67
C THR A 99 13.80 -25.61 13.90
N PRO A 100 15.12 -25.37 13.78
CA PRO A 100 16.04 -25.43 14.92
C PRO A 100 15.68 -24.43 16.02
N MET A 101 15.92 -24.78 17.28
CA MET A 101 15.64 -23.89 18.43
C MET A 101 16.31 -22.52 18.32
N LYS A 102 17.55 -22.44 17.80
CA LYS A 102 18.25 -21.14 17.60
C LYS A 102 17.51 -20.20 16.65
N ASP A 103 16.62 -20.68 15.80
CA ASP A 103 15.99 -19.89 14.73
C ASP A 103 14.67 -19.26 15.16
N PHE A 104 14.17 -19.57 16.36
CA PHE A 104 13.02 -18.89 16.95
C PHE A 104 13.41 -17.53 17.53
N HIS A 105 12.61 -16.52 17.25
CA HIS A 105 12.85 -15.15 17.72
C HIS A 105 12.85 -15.05 19.24
N TRP A 106 11.93 -15.75 19.92
CA TRP A 106 11.91 -15.83 21.38
C TRP A 106 13.20 -16.41 21.97
N ILE A 107 13.74 -17.49 21.38
CA ILE A 107 14.97 -18.12 21.86
C ILE A 107 16.15 -17.15 21.73
N ARG A 108 16.27 -16.46 20.59
CA ARG A 108 17.30 -15.43 20.39
C ARG A 108 17.14 -14.26 21.36
N HIS A 109 15.90 -13.89 21.70
CA HIS A 109 15.60 -12.85 22.68
C HIS A 109 16.10 -13.23 24.08
N CYS A 110 15.75 -14.42 24.57
CA CYS A 110 16.20 -14.91 25.87
C CYS A 110 17.74 -15.00 25.93
N LEU A 111 18.38 -15.52 24.87
CA LEU A 111 19.85 -15.53 24.78
C LEU A 111 20.43 -14.11 24.87
N LYS A 112 19.89 -13.16 24.10
CA LYS A 112 20.35 -11.76 24.10
C LYS A 112 20.27 -11.13 25.48
N ASN A 113 19.21 -11.38 26.23
CA ASN A 113 18.99 -10.76 27.54
C ASN A 113 19.55 -11.58 28.70
N GLY A 114 19.95 -12.84 28.48
CA GLY A 114 20.35 -13.75 29.55
C GLY A 114 19.17 -14.23 30.40
N GLU A 115 17.98 -14.31 29.82
CA GLU A 115 16.76 -14.78 30.48
C GLU A 115 16.62 -16.30 30.35
N GLU A 116 15.97 -16.92 31.33
CA GLU A 116 15.61 -18.33 31.26
C GLU A 116 14.50 -18.56 30.21
N ILE A 117 14.55 -19.71 29.53
CA ILE A 117 13.58 -20.05 28.48
C ILE A 117 12.47 -20.91 29.09
N HIS A 118 11.34 -20.28 29.39
CA HIS A 118 10.15 -20.94 29.94
C HIS A 118 9.12 -21.24 28.85
N LEU A 119 8.80 -22.53 28.69
CA LEU A 119 7.81 -23.02 27.72
C LEU A 119 6.73 -23.82 28.45
N VAL A 120 5.48 -23.70 28.04
CA VAL A 120 4.36 -24.51 28.52
C VAL A 120 4.04 -25.60 27.50
N LEU A 121 3.77 -26.81 28.00
CA LEU A 121 3.29 -27.94 27.21
C LEU A 121 1.75 -27.95 27.26
N GLU A 122 1.11 -27.80 26.11
CA GLU A 122 -0.35 -27.77 25.98
C GLU A 122 -0.81 -28.41 24.67
N ALA A 123 -2.14 -28.59 24.52
CA ALA A 123 -2.71 -29.05 23.28
C ALA A 123 -2.61 -27.95 22.19
N PRO A 124 -2.33 -28.28 20.93
CA PRO A 124 -2.36 -27.32 19.84
C PRO A 124 -3.73 -26.61 19.74
N PRO A 125 -3.77 -25.33 19.37
CA PRO A 125 -5.02 -24.65 19.09
C PRO A 125 -5.76 -25.33 17.93
N ASP A 126 -7.09 -25.41 18.03
CA ASP A 126 -7.95 -26.00 17.01
C ASP A 126 -8.01 -25.08 15.78
N PRO A 127 -7.50 -25.52 14.60
CA PRO A 127 -7.52 -24.70 13.39
C PRO A 127 -8.93 -24.36 12.88
N ALA A 128 -9.97 -25.08 13.33
CA ALA A 128 -11.36 -24.75 13.00
C ALA A 128 -11.80 -23.39 13.58
N GLN A 129 -11.12 -22.88 14.61
CA GLN A 129 -11.40 -21.55 15.15
C GLN A 129 -11.01 -20.41 14.19
N ASP A 130 -10.14 -20.68 13.22
CA ASP A 130 -9.71 -19.74 12.18
C ASP A 130 -10.48 -19.92 10.85
N GLU A 131 -11.57 -20.69 10.86
CA GLU A 131 -12.39 -20.89 9.67
C GLU A 131 -13.02 -19.56 9.24
N VAL A 132 -12.85 -19.23 7.96
CA VAL A 132 -13.39 -18.01 7.37
C VAL A 132 -14.64 -18.37 6.59
N ASP A 133 -15.71 -17.61 6.81
CA ASP A 133 -16.94 -17.74 6.05
C ASP A 133 -16.65 -17.63 4.54
N LYS A 134 -17.06 -18.66 3.81
CA LYS A 134 -16.92 -18.68 2.35
C LYS A 134 -18.02 -17.80 1.76
N GLU A 135 -17.67 -16.57 1.45
CA GLU A 135 -18.55 -15.68 0.70
C GLU A 135 -18.41 -16.00 -0.79
N GLU A 136 -19.37 -16.75 -1.33
CA GLU A 136 -19.57 -16.86 -2.77
C GLU A 136 -20.17 -15.55 -3.27
N TRP A 137 -19.32 -14.55 -3.48
CA TRP A 137 -19.72 -13.40 -4.27
C TRP A 137 -20.07 -13.94 -5.67
N PRO A 138 -21.32 -13.75 -6.15
CA PRO A 138 -21.59 -14.01 -7.55
C PRO A 138 -20.55 -13.20 -8.31
N LEU A 139 -19.83 -13.87 -9.23
CA LEU A 139 -18.93 -13.19 -10.15
C LEU A 139 -19.74 -12.01 -10.65
N VAL A 140 -19.31 -10.80 -10.32
CA VAL A 140 -19.94 -9.58 -10.83
C VAL A 140 -19.95 -9.82 -12.32
N ASP A 141 -21.16 -10.00 -12.86
CA ASP A 141 -21.31 -10.39 -14.24
C ASP A 141 -20.44 -9.44 -15.04
N ASP A 142 -19.56 -10.06 -15.80
CA ASP A 142 -18.76 -9.42 -16.82
C ASP A 142 -19.73 -8.96 -17.93
N CYS A 143 -20.73 -8.14 -17.61
CA CYS A 143 -21.43 -7.23 -18.51
C CYS A 143 -20.45 -6.09 -18.91
N THR A 144 -19.27 -6.48 -19.41
CA THR A 144 -17.95 -6.17 -18.83
C THR A 144 -17.27 -4.88 -19.24
N GLY A 145 -17.73 -4.16 -20.27
CA GLY A 145 -16.85 -3.16 -20.90
C GLY A 145 -15.46 -3.73 -21.21
N VAL A 146 -15.42 -4.97 -21.75
CA VAL A 146 -14.19 -5.72 -22.00
C VAL A 146 -13.24 -4.82 -22.77
N THR A 147 -12.07 -4.56 -22.20
CA THR A 147 -10.96 -3.98 -22.93
C THR A 147 -10.45 -5.04 -23.88
N GLY A 148 -11.05 -5.07 -25.07
CA GLY A 148 -10.60 -5.92 -26.14
C GLY A 148 -9.15 -5.62 -26.50
N TYR A 149 -8.50 -6.57 -27.18
CA TYR A 149 -7.18 -6.34 -27.74
C TYR A 149 -7.24 -5.24 -28.82
N GLN A 150 -6.09 -4.66 -29.16
CA GLN A 150 -5.99 -3.59 -30.17
C GLN A 150 -6.69 -3.99 -31.49
N GLU A 151 -6.54 -5.25 -31.90
CA GLU A 151 -7.12 -5.81 -33.13
C GLU A 151 -8.66 -5.83 -33.08
N GLN A 152 -9.24 -5.92 -31.89
CA GLN A 152 -10.68 -5.91 -31.66
C GLN A 152 -11.25 -4.49 -31.55
N LEU A 153 -10.45 -3.51 -31.14
CA LEU A 153 -10.89 -2.13 -30.90
C LEU A 153 -10.44 -1.12 -31.97
N THR A 154 -9.60 -1.54 -32.94
CA THR A 154 -9.15 -0.63 -33.99
C THR A 154 -10.30 -0.16 -34.87
N ILE A 155 -10.27 1.12 -35.23
CA ILE A 155 -11.21 1.73 -36.18
C ILE A 155 -10.90 1.30 -37.62
N LYS A 156 -9.64 0.96 -37.91
CA LYS A 156 -9.18 0.68 -39.27
C LYS A 156 -9.89 -0.55 -39.82
N GLY A 157 -10.60 -0.37 -40.95
CA GLY A 157 -11.28 -1.45 -41.66
C GLY A 157 -12.59 -1.91 -41.01
N LYS A 158 -13.14 -1.16 -40.03
CA LYS A 158 -14.44 -1.45 -39.42
C LYS A 158 -15.50 -0.43 -39.82
N ASP A 159 -16.75 -0.89 -39.83
CA ASP A 159 -17.93 -0.05 -40.07
C ASP A 159 -18.16 0.87 -38.86
N HIS A 160 -17.98 2.18 -39.05
CA HIS A 160 -18.03 3.17 -37.98
C HIS A 160 -19.38 3.24 -37.26
N GLU A 161 -20.49 2.80 -37.87
CA GLU A 161 -21.82 2.82 -37.24
C GLU A 161 -22.00 1.71 -36.20
N LYS A 162 -21.11 0.71 -36.18
CA LYS A 162 -21.18 -0.47 -35.29
C LYS A 162 -20.16 -0.45 -34.16
N VAL A 163 -19.32 0.59 -34.08
CA VAL A 163 -18.22 0.67 -33.10
C VAL A 163 -18.63 1.51 -31.89
N PHE A 164 -18.86 0.86 -30.76
CA PHE A 164 -19.20 1.53 -29.49
C PHE A 164 -17.98 1.93 -28.65
N THR A 165 -16.81 1.35 -28.93
CA THR A 165 -15.55 1.62 -28.21
C THR A 165 -14.40 1.54 -29.20
N ILE A 166 -13.50 2.50 -29.12
CA ILE A 166 -12.34 2.62 -30.01
C ILE A 166 -11.06 2.57 -29.19
N SER A 167 -9.99 2.04 -29.78
CA SER A 167 -8.69 2.06 -29.14
C SER A 167 -8.16 3.49 -28.99
N LEU A 168 -7.59 3.80 -27.82
CA LEU A 168 -6.86 5.06 -27.60
C LEU A 168 -5.67 5.19 -28.55
N TRP A 169 -5.05 4.09 -28.99
CA TRP A 169 -3.90 4.13 -29.91
C TRP A 169 -4.25 4.67 -31.30
N ASP A 170 -5.53 4.60 -31.68
CA ASP A 170 -6.02 5.15 -32.95
C ASP A 170 -6.37 6.66 -32.82
N CYS A 171 -6.42 7.21 -31.61
CA CYS A 171 -6.75 8.61 -31.35
C CYS A 171 -5.54 9.53 -31.55
N THR A 172 -5.44 10.12 -32.74
CA THR A 172 -4.33 11.04 -33.11
C THR A 172 -4.51 12.48 -32.64
N ARG A 173 -5.68 12.82 -32.09
CA ARG A 173 -6.00 14.16 -31.59
C ARG A 173 -5.26 14.46 -30.29
N ASN A 174 -4.98 15.73 -30.07
CA ASN A 174 -4.46 16.23 -28.79
C ASN A 174 -5.52 16.11 -27.68
N PHE A 175 -5.06 15.76 -26.48
CA PHE A 175 -5.89 15.74 -25.29
C PHE A 175 -6.30 17.17 -24.92
N ARG A 176 -7.55 17.35 -24.50
CA ARG A 176 -8.06 18.65 -24.08
C ARG A 176 -9.06 18.51 -22.95
N VAL A 177 -9.07 19.48 -22.04
CA VAL A 177 -10.05 19.56 -20.95
C VAL A 177 -10.73 20.93 -21.01
N LYS A 178 -12.01 20.98 -20.66
CA LYS A 178 -12.74 22.24 -20.54
C LYS A 178 -12.80 22.64 -19.07
N VAL A 179 -12.25 23.81 -18.73
CA VAL A 179 -12.39 24.39 -17.39
C VAL A 179 -13.61 25.30 -17.41
N ILE A 180 -14.69 24.84 -16.76
CA ILE A 180 -15.95 25.60 -16.67
C ILE A 180 -15.79 26.74 -15.68
N GLY A 181 -15.49 26.43 -14.42
CA GLY A 181 -15.34 27.40 -13.35
C GLY A 181 -14.93 26.77 -12.03
N VAL A 182 -14.84 27.59 -10.99
CA VAL A 182 -14.59 27.16 -9.60
C VAL A 182 -15.50 27.96 -8.66
N ASP A 183 -15.98 27.29 -7.60
CA ASP A 183 -16.74 27.86 -6.50
C ASP A 183 -15.91 27.78 -5.21
N ILE A 184 -15.60 28.92 -4.62
CA ILE A 184 -14.72 29.05 -3.46
C ILE A 184 -15.46 29.84 -2.36
N PRO A 185 -16.11 29.14 -1.40
CA PRO A 185 -16.99 29.79 -0.43
C PRO A 185 -16.25 30.67 0.59
N VAL A 186 -14.95 30.44 0.81
CA VAL A 186 -14.15 31.22 1.76
C VAL A 186 -13.03 31.95 1.01
N LEU A 187 -13.25 33.25 0.81
CA LEU A 187 -12.29 34.12 0.12
C LEU A 187 -11.20 34.64 1.07
N PRO A 188 -9.97 34.88 0.56
CA PRO A 188 -8.96 35.61 1.30
C PRO A 188 -9.42 37.03 1.63
N LYS A 189 -8.92 37.59 2.75
CA LYS A 189 -9.24 38.97 3.18
C LYS A 189 -8.76 40.05 2.20
N ASN A 190 -7.86 39.72 1.28
CA ASN A 190 -7.31 40.67 0.30
C ASN A 190 -8.13 40.61 -0.99
N THR A 191 -8.71 41.75 -1.37
CA THR A 191 -9.59 41.90 -2.53
C THR A 191 -8.84 42.13 -3.86
N GLU A 192 -7.53 42.39 -3.83
CA GLU A 192 -6.69 42.63 -5.02
C GLU A 192 -5.98 41.37 -5.52
N LEU A 193 -6.63 40.21 -5.39
CA LEU A 193 -6.08 38.93 -5.84
C LEU A 193 -6.70 38.51 -7.17
N THR A 194 -5.86 37.90 -7.99
CA THR A 194 -6.25 37.16 -9.19
C THR A 194 -6.09 35.67 -8.93
N VAL A 195 -6.89 34.88 -9.63
CA VAL A 195 -6.88 33.42 -9.59
C VAL A 195 -6.81 32.87 -11.01
N PHE A 196 -6.13 31.74 -11.16
CA PHE A 196 -6.15 30.94 -12.39
C PHE A 196 -6.04 29.46 -12.05
N VAL A 197 -6.50 28.62 -12.97
CA VAL A 197 -6.36 27.17 -12.89
C VAL A 197 -5.16 26.78 -13.75
N GLU A 198 -4.22 26.07 -13.15
CA GLU A 198 -3.16 25.35 -13.83
C GLU A 198 -3.55 23.87 -13.92
N ALA A 199 -3.50 23.32 -15.13
CA ALA A 199 -3.81 21.94 -15.41
C ALA A 199 -2.55 21.24 -15.92
N ASN A 200 -2.19 20.16 -15.26
CA ASN A 200 -0.96 19.40 -15.49
C ASN A 200 -1.32 17.95 -15.82
N ILE A 201 -0.75 17.40 -16.88
CA ILE A 201 -0.78 15.97 -17.17
C ILE A 201 0.50 15.37 -16.60
N GLN A 202 0.36 14.49 -15.63
CA GLN A 202 1.49 13.93 -14.87
C GLN A 202 1.48 12.40 -14.93
N HIS A 203 2.66 11.79 -14.88
CA HIS A 203 2.81 10.36 -14.69
C HIS A 203 3.93 10.10 -13.68
N GLY A 204 3.57 9.60 -12.50
CA GLY A 204 4.45 9.60 -11.34
C GLY A 204 4.86 11.03 -10.97
N GLN A 205 6.17 11.31 -10.94
CA GLN A 205 6.70 12.66 -10.67
C GLN A 205 6.97 13.48 -11.95
N GLN A 206 6.77 12.90 -13.14
CA GLN A 206 7.07 13.57 -14.40
C GLN A 206 5.88 14.38 -14.90
N LEU A 207 6.13 15.65 -15.24
CA LEU A 207 5.19 16.50 -15.98
C LEU A 207 5.29 16.16 -17.47
N LEU A 208 4.18 15.73 -18.07
CA LEU A 208 4.08 15.39 -19.50
C LEU A 208 3.61 16.57 -20.34
N ALA A 209 2.59 17.30 -19.87
CA ALA A 209 2.07 18.49 -20.52
C ALA A 209 1.43 19.43 -19.48
N GLN A 210 1.40 20.73 -19.77
CA GLN A 210 0.86 21.76 -18.88
C GLN A 210 0.10 22.81 -19.68
N GLN A 211 -1.03 23.27 -19.13
CA GLN A 211 -1.79 24.40 -19.62
C GLN A 211 -2.35 25.22 -18.46
N ARG A 212 -2.70 26.49 -18.70
CA ARG A 212 -3.32 27.35 -17.69
C ARG A 212 -4.44 28.20 -18.26
N THR A 213 -5.41 28.54 -17.43
CA THR A 213 -6.45 29.50 -17.78
C THR A 213 -5.93 30.94 -17.68
N PRO A 214 -6.60 31.92 -18.33
CA PRO A 214 -6.34 33.34 -18.09
C PRO A 214 -6.60 33.71 -16.62
N SER A 215 -5.83 34.63 -16.06
CA SER A 215 -6.07 35.13 -14.71
C SER A 215 -7.37 35.95 -14.64
N LYS A 216 -8.21 35.69 -13.63
CA LYS A 216 -9.45 36.43 -13.35
C LYS A 216 -9.45 36.96 -11.91
N PRO A 217 -10.24 38.00 -11.58
CA PRO A 217 -10.41 38.44 -10.20
C PRO A 217 -10.84 37.29 -9.29
N PHE A 218 -10.29 37.23 -8.08
CA PHE A 218 -10.61 36.18 -7.12
C PHE A 218 -11.89 36.54 -6.36
N VAL A 219 -13.01 36.01 -6.85
CA VAL A 219 -14.36 36.11 -6.26
C VAL A 219 -14.90 34.71 -5.93
N GLU A 220 -16.08 34.63 -5.31
CA GLU A 220 -16.69 33.37 -4.85
C GLU A 220 -16.90 32.38 -6.00
N GLU A 221 -17.47 32.84 -7.12
CA GLU A 221 -17.65 32.06 -8.35
C GLU A 221 -16.79 32.64 -9.48
N VAL A 222 -15.87 31.83 -10.03
CA VAL A 222 -15.03 32.24 -11.17
C VAL A 222 -15.25 31.29 -12.34
N LEU A 223 -15.88 31.80 -13.40
CA LEU A 223 -16.17 31.04 -14.62
C LEU A 223 -15.12 31.36 -15.70
N TRP A 224 -14.49 30.35 -16.30
CA TRP A 224 -13.61 30.51 -17.48
C TRP A 224 -14.27 30.05 -18.77
N ASN A 225 -14.99 28.92 -18.73
CA ASN A 225 -15.62 28.29 -19.88
C ASN A 225 -14.64 28.12 -21.07
N VAL A 226 -13.41 27.70 -20.81
CA VAL A 226 -12.31 27.65 -21.80
C VAL A 226 -11.81 26.23 -22.01
N TRP A 227 -11.46 25.88 -23.25
CA TRP A 227 -10.75 24.66 -23.57
C TRP A 227 -9.25 24.86 -23.35
N LEU A 228 -8.62 23.95 -22.62
CA LEU A 228 -7.18 23.82 -22.50
C LEU A 228 -6.74 22.66 -23.39
N ASP A 229 -6.12 22.97 -24.51
CA ASP A 229 -5.56 21.99 -25.45
C ASP A 229 -4.10 21.69 -25.08
N PHE A 230 -3.81 20.44 -24.71
CA PHE A 230 -2.47 20.03 -24.30
C PHE A 230 -1.64 19.58 -25.51
N ASP A 231 -0.33 19.81 -25.47
CA ASP A 231 0.61 19.28 -26.45
C ASP A 231 0.97 17.82 -26.17
N ILE A 232 -0.06 16.97 -26.05
CA ILE A 232 0.05 15.52 -25.91
C ILE A 232 -1.12 14.86 -26.62
N LYS A 233 -0.84 13.84 -27.44
CA LYS A 233 -1.91 13.09 -28.13
C LYS A 233 -2.57 12.11 -27.18
N ILE A 234 -3.85 11.84 -27.41
CA ILE A 234 -4.62 10.87 -26.61
C ILE A 234 -3.95 9.50 -26.61
N LYS A 235 -3.45 9.03 -27.76
CA LYS A 235 -2.73 7.77 -27.89
C LYS A 235 -1.42 7.67 -27.09
N ASP A 236 -0.83 8.81 -26.74
CA ASP A 236 0.46 8.89 -26.04
C ASP A 236 0.25 9.03 -24.51
N LEU A 237 -1.00 9.02 -24.02
CA LEU A 237 -1.32 9.04 -22.59
C LEU A 237 -0.99 7.67 -21.96
N PRO A 238 -0.07 7.61 -20.97
CA PRO A 238 0.24 6.36 -20.30
C PRO A 238 -0.87 5.93 -19.33
N LYS A 239 -1.00 4.62 -19.11
CA LYS A 239 -1.86 4.09 -18.04
C LYS A 239 -1.34 4.61 -16.70
N GLY A 240 -2.23 5.20 -15.90
CA GLY A 240 -1.88 5.85 -14.64
C GLY A 240 -1.54 7.34 -14.77
N ALA A 241 -1.67 7.94 -15.96
CA ALA A 241 -1.59 9.39 -16.11
C ALA A 241 -2.69 10.10 -15.31
N LEU A 242 -2.29 11.17 -14.62
CA LEU A 242 -3.14 12.00 -13.79
C LEU A 242 -3.32 13.37 -14.45
N LEU A 243 -4.57 13.83 -14.51
CA LEU A 243 -4.90 15.24 -14.65
C LEU A 243 -4.85 15.86 -13.25
N ASN A 244 -3.80 16.61 -13.00
CA ASN A 244 -3.62 17.39 -11.79
C ASN A 244 -4.11 18.82 -12.06
N LEU A 245 -5.16 19.24 -11.36
CA LEU A 245 -5.71 20.58 -11.44
C LEU A 245 -5.32 21.35 -10.18
N GLN A 246 -4.80 22.55 -10.36
CA GLN A 246 -4.25 23.39 -9.32
C GLN A 246 -4.81 24.80 -9.42
N ILE A 247 -5.27 25.36 -8.30
CA ILE A 247 -5.73 26.75 -8.23
C ILE A 247 -4.63 27.58 -7.60
N TYR A 248 -4.10 28.53 -8.37
CA TYR A 248 -3.13 29.50 -7.93
C TYR A 248 -3.78 30.86 -7.71
N CYS A 249 -3.34 31.58 -6.67
CA CYS A 249 -3.64 32.99 -6.48
C CYS A 249 -2.39 33.86 -6.60
N GLY A 250 -2.54 35.08 -7.11
CA GLY A 250 -1.45 36.05 -7.27
C GLY A 250 -1.98 37.48 -7.21
N LYS A 251 -1.11 38.46 -6.96
CA LYS A 251 -1.51 39.88 -6.95
C LYS A 251 -1.76 40.39 -8.37
N THR A 252 -2.74 41.28 -8.52
CA THR A 252 -2.97 42.03 -9.77
C THR A 252 -1.70 42.80 -10.17
N LEU A 253 -1.25 42.67 -11.42
CA LEU A 253 -0.25 43.59 -11.98
C LEU A 253 -0.96 44.91 -12.33
N PRO A 254 -0.48 46.08 -11.88
CA PRO A 254 -0.99 47.34 -12.39
C PRO A 254 -0.63 47.45 -13.88
N GLN A 255 -1.63 47.69 -14.73
CA GLN A 255 -1.42 47.98 -16.15
C GLN A 255 -0.59 49.26 -16.28
N SER A 256 0.67 49.15 -16.74
CA SER A 256 1.47 50.33 -17.10
C SER A 256 1.04 50.85 -18.47
N THR A 257 0.22 51.90 -18.46
CA THR A 257 -0.04 52.72 -19.66
C THR A 257 1.15 53.62 -19.96
N LYS A 258 2.20 53.11 -20.63
CA LYS A 258 3.12 53.96 -21.41
C LYS A 258 3.59 53.25 -22.68
N THR A 259 3.14 53.78 -23.81
CA THR A 259 3.71 53.65 -25.15
C THR A 259 5.20 53.98 -25.15
N HIS A 260 6.06 53.02 -25.48
CA HIS A 260 7.36 53.30 -26.10
C HIS A 260 7.80 52.12 -27.00
N ILE A 261 8.36 52.48 -28.15
CA ILE A 261 8.70 51.64 -29.30
C ILE A 261 10.12 51.02 -29.11
N GLN A 262 10.21 49.70 -29.31
CA GLN A 262 11.37 48.84 -29.74
C GLN A 262 12.67 48.70 -28.88
N PRO A 263 13.56 47.70 -29.17
CA PRO A 263 13.38 46.32 -29.67
C PRO A 263 14.11 45.24 -28.82
N ARG A 264 13.96 43.98 -29.25
CA ARG A 264 14.43 42.67 -28.71
C ARG A 264 15.84 42.64 -28.07
N ASP A 265 15.94 41.99 -26.92
CA ASP A 265 16.70 40.75 -26.64
C ASP A 265 17.00 40.62 -25.14
N SER A 266 16.42 39.61 -24.49
CA SER A 266 17.07 38.82 -23.44
C SER A 266 16.03 37.95 -22.72
N VAL A 267 16.32 36.66 -22.67
CA VAL A 267 15.70 35.68 -21.77
C VAL A 267 15.90 36.16 -20.33
N THR A 268 14.87 36.76 -19.75
CA THR A 268 14.81 37.04 -18.32
C THR A 268 13.59 36.37 -17.74
N VAL A 269 13.87 35.34 -16.94
CA VAL A 269 12.94 34.66 -16.03
C VAL A 269 12.23 35.72 -15.19
N ASP A 270 10.93 35.90 -15.43
CA ASP A 270 10.11 36.93 -14.82
C ASP A 270 9.83 36.57 -13.35
N THR A 271 10.81 36.89 -12.51
CA THR A 271 10.85 36.57 -11.08
C THR A 271 10.24 37.73 -10.31
N LYS A 272 8.90 37.92 -10.35
CA LYS A 272 8.22 38.91 -9.46
C LYS A 272 6.69 38.82 -9.30
N CYS A 273 6.06 37.65 -9.53
CA CYS A 273 4.74 37.34 -8.96
C CYS A 273 4.85 36.10 -8.09
N LYS A 274 4.78 36.25 -6.76
CA LYS A 274 4.66 35.11 -5.84
C LYS A 274 3.25 34.53 -5.97
N ASN A 275 3.02 33.73 -7.01
CA ASN A 275 1.79 32.96 -7.13
C ASN A 275 1.81 31.88 -6.05
N GLN A 276 0.76 31.82 -5.25
CA GLN A 276 0.58 30.85 -4.17
C GLN A 276 -0.41 29.79 -4.63
N LEU A 277 -0.02 28.53 -4.55
CA LEU A 277 -0.92 27.39 -4.74
C LEU A 277 -1.87 27.31 -3.53
N LEU A 278 -3.18 27.33 -3.79
CA LEU A 278 -4.21 27.28 -2.75
C LEU A 278 -4.89 25.93 -2.68
N TYR A 279 -5.26 25.39 -3.84
CA TYR A 279 -6.05 24.16 -3.92
C TYR A 279 -5.51 23.24 -5.00
N TYR A 280 -5.67 21.94 -4.83
CA TYR A 280 -5.32 20.96 -5.83
C TYR A 280 -6.28 19.76 -5.82
N VAL A 281 -6.44 19.11 -6.97
CA VAL A 281 -7.15 17.84 -7.09
C VAL A 281 -6.52 17.03 -8.22
N ASN A 282 -6.56 15.71 -8.09
CA ASN A 282 -6.04 14.79 -9.09
C ASN A 282 -7.17 13.92 -9.62
N LEU A 283 -7.18 13.68 -10.93
CA LEU A 283 -8.10 12.78 -11.60
C LEU A 283 -7.32 11.84 -12.51
N LEU A 284 -7.49 10.53 -12.34
CA LEU A 284 -6.95 9.53 -13.28
C LEU A 284 -7.59 9.68 -14.65
N LEU A 285 -6.78 9.89 -15.69
CA LEU A 285 -7.28 10.05 -17.07
C LEU A 285 -7.84 8.75 -17.63
N ILE A 286 -7.21 7.62 -17.29
CA ILE A 286 -7.65 6.28 -17.68
C ILE A 286 -8.11 5.56 -16.40
N ASP A 287 -9.34 5.06 -16.39
CA ASP A 287 -9.95 4.46 -15.21
C ASP A 287 -9.53 2.99 -14.99
N HIS A 288 -10.09 2.35 -13.96
CA HIS A 288 -9.80 0.95 -13.61
C HIS A 288 -10.26 -0.06 -14.67
N ARG A 289 -11.16 0.36 -15.58
CA ARG A 289 -11.64 -0.41 -16.73
C ARG A 289 -10.87 -0.05 -18.00
N PHE A 290 -9.75 0.66 -17.88
CA PHE A 290 -8.92 1.14 -18.99
C PHE A 290 -9.66 2.02 -20.00
N LEU A 291 -10.74 2.68 -19.58
CA LEU A 291 -11.47 3.63 -20.40
C LEU A 291 -10.94 5.05 -20.15
N LEU A 292 -10.77 5.84 -21.21
CA LEU A 292 -10.45 7.26 -21.08
C LEU A 292 -11.66 7.97 -20.47
N ARG A 293 -11.43 8.71 -19.38
CA ARG A 293 -12.47 9.51 -18.73
C ARG A 293 -12.97 10.60 -19.66
N GLN A 294 -14.30 10.72 -19.70
CA GLN A 294 -15.04 11.67 -20.51
C GLN A 294 -16.28 12.13 -19.75
N GLY A 295 -16.86 13.25 -20.19
CA GLY A 295 -18.03 13.86 -19.55
C GLY A 295 -17.67 14.95 -18.55
N GLU A 296 -18.66 15.34 -17.76
CA GLU A 296 -18.57 16.43 -16.80
C GLU A 296 -18.21 15.91 -15.41
N TYR A 297 -17.40 16.69 -14.69
CA TYR A 297 -16.95 16.35 -13.34
C TYR A 297 -17.03 17.58 -12.44
N VAL A 298 -17.62 17.40 -11.25
CA VAL A 298 -17.49 18.34 -10.14
C VAL A 298 -16.47 17.75 -9.17
N LEU A 299 -15.32 18.42 -9.03
CA LEU A 299 -14.19 17.94 -8.25
C LEU A 299 -13.98 18.84 -7.04
N HIS A 300 -14.29 18.32 -5.85
CA HIS A 300 -13.93 18.99 -4.60
C HIS A 300 -12.41 18.91 -4.38
N MET A 301 -11.78 20.06 -4.15
CA MET A 301 -10.33 20.18 -4.11
C MET A 301 -9.79 20.17 -2.69
N TRP A 302 -8.57 19.66 -2.54
CA TRP A 302 -7.82 19.73 -1.29
C TRP A 302 -7.16 21.09 -1.14
N LYS A 303 -7.26 21.68 0.05
CA LYS A 303 -6.56 22.92 0.38
C LYS A 303 -5.09 22.61 0.70
N ILE A 304 -4.16 23.37 0.14
CA ILE A 304 -2.77 23.33 0.57
C ILE A 304 -2.71 23.89 2.00
N PRO A 305 -2.20 23.13 2.98
CA PRO A 305 -1.97 23.68 4.31
C PRO A 305 -0.99 24.84 4.18
N GLY A 306 -1.42 26.02 4.63
CA GLY A 306 -0.53 27.17 4.67
C GLY A 306 0.70 26.85 5.52
N LYS A 307 1.87 27.36 5.14
CA LYS A 307 2.89 27.62 6.15
C LYS A 307 2.26 28.64 7.11
N GLY A 308 2.02 28.24 8.35
CA GLY A 308 1.56 29.13 9.41
C GLY A 308 2.47 30.33 9.58
#